data_AF-A0A5E4XGN0-F1
#
_entry.id   AF-A0A5E4XGN0-F1
#
_cell.length_a   1.000
_cell.length_b   1.000
_cell.length_c   1.000
_cell.angle_alpha   90.00
_cell.angle_beta   90.00
_cell.angle_gamma   90.00
#
_symmetry.space_group_name_H-M   'P 1'
#
loop_
_entity.id
_entity.type
_entity.pdbx_description
1 polymer ?
#
loop_
_entity_poly.entity_id
_entity_poly.type
_entity_poly.pdbx_seq_one_letter_code
_entity_poly.pdbx_strand_id
1 'polypeptide(L)'
;MNRNTPAVVSSTPRYRTRAWERVRVAHRRVSPAFARILREGARPNQIAYQSLMAQYGGEPVGIECRNSNREAWAFVLPEASGDQPWRIQQFDQDSFIGHMCFDTIEEAVEEMLRMGYRRVDVGALDRVAATDRWALGVRRSAIMQRHQEGLISYRQMAEELSSTV
;
A
#
# COMPACT_ATOMS: atom_id res chain seq x y z
N MET A 1 -21.14 -45.71 17.09
CA MET A 1 -19.71 -45.32 17.11
C MET A 1 -19.23 -45.16 15.67
N ASN A 2 -18.36 -44.15 15.46
CA ASN A 2 -17.64 -43.76 14.24
C ASN A 2 -18.43 -43.11 13.09
N ARG A 3 -18.51 -41.78 13.11
CA ARG A 3 -18.51 -40.96 11.89
C ARG A 3 -17.08 -40.45 11.70
N ASN A 4 -16.39 -40.99 10.71
CA ASN A 4 -15.17 -40.40 10.17
C ASN A 4 -15.56 -39.12 9.41
N THR A 5 -15.36 -37.97 10.03
CA THR A 5 -15.38 -36.69 9.32
C THR A 5 -14.03 -36.53 8.62
N PRO A 6 -13.96 -36.46 7.27
CA PRO A 6 -12.70 -36.15 6.62
C PRO A 6 -12.27 -34.74 7.03
N ALA A 7 -11.03 -34.60 7.50
CA ALA A 7 -10.42 -33.31 7.75
C ALA A 7 -10.36 -32.54 6.43
N VAL A 8 -11.12 -31.45 6.32
CA VAL A 8 -10.99 -30.52 5.19
C VAL A 8 -9.63 -29.87 5.33
N VAL A 9 -8.65 -30.35 4.57
CA VAL A 9 -7.37 -29.67 4.39
C VAL A 9 -7.67 -28.43 3.55
N SER A 10 -8.09 -27.36 4.20
CA SER A 10 -8.22 -26.04 3.57
C SER A 10 -6.80 -25.59 3.19
N SER A 11 -6.36 -25.92 1.98
CA SER A 11 -5.12 -25.38 1.45
C SER A 11 -5.27 -23.87 1.33
N THR A 12 -4.55 -23.10 2.15
CA THR A 12 -4.52 -21.64 2.02
C THR A 12 -4.18 -21.29 0.57
N PRO A 13 -4.98 -20.43 -0.10
CA PRO A 13 -4.71 -20.04 -1.46
C PRO A 13 -3.29 -19.47 -1.59
N ARG A 14 -2.61 -19.83 -2.67
CA ARG A 14 -1.25 -19.39 -2.94
C ARG A 14 -1.25 -18.16 -3.82
N TYR A 15 -1.16 -17.00 -3.18
CA TYR A 15 -1.07 -15.69 -3.81
C TYR A 15 0.35 -15.41 -4.29
N ARG A 16 0.50 -14.91 -5.51
CA ARG A 16 1.80 -14.65 -6.11
C ARG A 16 1.82 -13.32 -6.83
N THR A 17 2.90 -12.58 -6.63
CA THR A 17 3.14 -11.33 -7.35
C THR A 17 3.46 -11.61 -8.82
N ARG A 18 3.15 -10.65 -9.69
CA ARG A 18 3.55 -10.66 -11.11
C ARG A 18 5.07 -10.72 -11.23
N ALA A 19 5.81 -10.05 -10.34
CA ALA A 19 7.26 -10.18 -10.27
C ALA A 19 7.70 -11.64 -9.99
N TRP A 20 7.05 -12.34 -9.07
CA TRP A 20 7.39 -13.72 -8.72
C TRP A 20 7.03 -14.75 -9.80
N GLU A 21 5.91 -14.55 -10.51
CA GLU A 21 5.57 -15.32 -11.72
C GLU A 21 6.70 -15.25 -12.75
N ARG A 22 7.25 -14.06 -13.00
CA ARG A 22 8.36 -13.88 -13.94
C ARG A 22 9.65 -14.55 -13.49
N VAL A 23 10.08 -14.36 -12.24
CA VAL A 23 11.41 -14.82 -11.80
C VAL A 23 11.49 -16.33 -11.53
N ARG A 24 10.39 -17.02 -11.25
CA ARG A 24 10.45 -18.48 -10.97
C ARG A 24 10.90 -19.29 -12.19
N VAL A 25 10.54 -18.84 -13.38
CA VAL A 25 10.88 -19.49 -14.66
C VAL A 25 12.11 -18.87 -15.33
N ALA A 26 12.78 -17.91 -14.67
CA ALA A 26 13.91 -17.19 -15.26
C ALA A 26 15.07 -18.11 -15.67
N HIS A 27 15.26 -19.24 -14.98
CA HIS A 27 16.27 -20.25 -15.32
C HIS A 27 16.15 -20.79 -16.75
N ARG A 28 14.98 -20.64 -17.41
CA ARG A 28 14.77 -21.01 -18.81
C ARG A 28 15.38 -20.01 -19.81
N ARG A 29 15.75 -18.82 -19.36
CA ARG A 29 16.22 -17.70 -20.20
C ARG A 29 17.58 -17.16 -19.79
N VAL A 30 17.99 -17.37 -18.54
CA VAL A 30 19.27 -16.88 -17.99
C VAL A 30 19.98 -17.98 -17.22
N SER A 31 21.27 -17.76 -16.90
CA SER A 31 22.05 -18.73 -16.12
C SER A 31 21.39 -19.02 -14.75
N PRO A 32 21.56 -20.25 -14.20
CA PRO A 32 20.99 -20.61 -12.90
C PRO A 32 21.42 -19.67 -11.76
N ALA A 33 22.67 -19.19 -11.78
CA ALA A 33 23.18 -18.25 -10.81
C ALA A 33 22.44 -16.90 -10.87
N PHE A 34 22.23 -16.37 -12.09
CA PHE A 34 21.49 -15.12 -12.24
C PHE A 34 20.00 -15.28 -11.90
N ALA A 35 19.38 -16.41 -12.28
CA ALA A 35 18.01 -16.74 -11.87
C ALA A 35 17.85 -16.84 -10.34
N ARG A 36 18.89 -17.24 -9.61
CA ARG A 36 18.89 -17.21 -8.13
C ARG A 36 18.88 -15.78 -7.61
N ILE A 37 19.74 -14.90 -8.13
CA ILE A 37 19.78 -13.47 -7.74
C ILE A 37 18.42 -12.78 -7.97
N LEU A 38 17.80 -13.01 -9.13
CA LEU A 38 16.47 -12.46 -9.44
C LEU A 38 15.40 -12.92 -8.44
N ARG A 39 15.42 -14.21 -8.06
CA ARG A 39 14.51 -14.74 -7.04
C ARG A 39 14.78 -14.15 -5.67
N GLU A 40 16.05 -14.03 -5.27
CA GLU A 40 16.44 -13.42 -3.99
C GLU A 40 15.95 -11.97 -3.89
N GLY A 41 16.07 -11.19 -4.96
CA GLY A 41 15.57 -9.81 -5.00
C GLY A 41 14.03 -9.70 -4.91
N ALA A 42 13.29 -10.60 -5.56
CA ALA A 42 11.82 -10.59 -5.54
C ALA A 42 11.20 -11.22 -4.28
N ARG A 43 11.96 -12.04 -3.54
CA ARG A 43 11.46 -12.86 -2.44
C ARG A 43 10.83 -12.06 -1.29
N PRO A 44 11.41 -10.93 -0.80
CA PRO A 44 10.80 -10.18 0.29
C PRO A 44 9.39 -9.68 -0.06
N ASN A 45 9.20 -9.17 -1.29
CA ASN A 45 7.90 -8.70 -1.74
C ASN A 45 6.89 -9.85 -1.86
N GLN A 46 7.32 -10.99 -2.41
CA GLN A 46 6.48 -12.17 -2.51
C GLN A 46 6.04 -12.73 -1.15
N ILE A 47 6.93 -12.73 -0.15
CA ILE A 47 6.58 -13.17 1.21
C ILE A 47 5.52 -12.24 1.80
N ALA A 48 5.74 -10.93 1.73
CA ALA A 48 4.79 -9.95 2.25
C ALA A 48 3.43 -10.04 1.55
N TYR A 49 3.42 -10.18 0.22
CA TYR A 49 2.20 -10.32 -0.59
C TYR A 49 1.42 -11.58 -0.23
N GLN A 50 2.08 -12.74 -0.16
CA GLN A 50 1.42 -13.99 0.25
C GLN A 50 0.82 -13.86 1.64
N SER A 51 1.55 -13.30 2.60
CA SER A 51 1.06 -13.16 3.98
C SER A 51 -0.15 -12.24 4.05
N LEU A 52 -0.08 -11.06 3.46
CA LEU A 52 -1.17 -10.07 3.48
C LEU A 52 -2.42 -10.60 2.77
N MET A 53 -2.28 -11.07 1.53
CA MET A 53 -3.43 -11.59 0.76
C MET A 53 -4.04 -12.81 1.44
N ALA A 54 -3.24 -13.74 1.98
CA ALA A 54 -3.77 -14.90 2.68
C ALA A 54 -4.49 -14.56 3.98
N GLN A 55 -3.96 -13.61 4.74
CA GLN A 55 -4.57 -13.17 6.00
C GLN A 55 -5.97 -12.59 5.80
N TYR A 56 -6.20 -11.91 4.67
CA TYR A 56 -7.47 -11.23 4.36
C TYR A 56 -8.22 -11.87 3.18
N GLY A 57 -8.03 -13.17 2.94
CA GLY A 57 -8.84 -13.91 1.96
C GLY A 57 -8.72 -13.44 0.51
N GLY A 58 -7.64 -12.73 0.16
CA GLY A 58 -7.42 -12.13 -1.17
C GLY A 58 -7.87 -10.69 -1.28
N GLU A 59 -8.52 -10.13 -0.26
CA GLU A 59 -9.12 -8.79 -0.30
C GLU A 59 -8.68 -7.93 0.91
N PRO A 60 -7.40 -7.51 1.00
CA PRO A 60 -6.89 -6.71 2.11
C PRO A 60 -7.29 -5.21 2.01
N VAL A 61 -8.58 -4.94 1.81
CA VAL A 61 -9.12 -3.58 1.67
C VAL A 61 -9.06 -2.84 3.00
N GLY A 62 -8.56 -1.60 2.98
CA GLY A 62 -8.44 -0.74 4.15
C GLY A 62 -7.34 -1.13 5.13
N ILE A 63 -6.59 -2.21 4.86
CA ILE A 63 -5.57 -2.70 5.79
C ILE A 63 -4.31 -1.83 5.70
N GLU A 64 -4.03 -1.08 6.75
CA GLU A 64 -2.86 -0.21 6.78
C GLU A 64 -1.57 -1.00 6.94
N CYS A 65 -0.58 -0.62 6.14
CA CYS A 65 0.75 -1.16 6.19
C CYS A 65 1.76 -0.02 6.35
N ARG A 66 2.63 -0.14 7.34
CA ARG A 66 3.71 0.80 7.62
C ARG A 66 4.90 0.57 6.70
N ASN A 67 5.53 1.65 6.28
CA ASN A 67 6.76 1.62 5.53
C ASN A 67 7.92 1.12 6.41
N SER A 68 8.82 0.33 5.82
CA SER A 68 9.93 -0.24 6.57
C SER A 68 11.01 0.79 6.96
N ASN A 69 11.07 1.92 6.26
CA ASN A 69 12.18 2.88 6.36
C ASN A 69 11.74 4.30 6.79
N ARG A 70 10.44 4.55 6.98
CA ARG A 70 9.90 5.87 7.35
C ARG A 70 8.62 5.76 8.15
N GLU A 71 8.32 6.80 8.92
CA GLU A 71 7.03 7.00 9.60
C GLU A 71 5.92 7.37 8.61
N ALA A 72 5.59 6.44 7.72
CA ALA A 72 4.52 6.58 6.76
C ALA A 72 3.79 5.25 6.58
N TRP A 73 2.53 5.34 6.17
CA TRP A 73 1.64 4.21 5.97
C TRP A 73 0.95 4.31 4.62
N ALA A 74 0.41 3.17 4.18
CA ALA A 74 -0.45 3.09 3.02
C ALA A 74 -1.48 1.98 3.20
N PHE A 75 -2.60 2.10 2.49
CA PHE A 75 -3.62 1.06 2.39
C PHE A 75 -4.27 1.10 1.00
N VAL A 76 -4.89 -0.01 0.61
CA VAL A 76 -5.62 -0.14 -0.65
C VAL A 76 -7.12 0.00 -0.39
N LEU A 77 -7.83 0.74 -1.24
CA LEU A 77 -9.29 0.91 -1.17
C LEU A 77 -9.90 1.07 -2.57
N PRO A 78 -11.22 0.89 -2.73
CA PRO A 78 -11.91 1.26 -3.96
C PRO A 78 -11.71 2.74 -4.29
N GLU A 79 -11.44 3.04 -5.55
CA GLU A 79 -11.39 4.40 -6.08
C GLU A 79 -12.81 4.85 -6.45
N ALA A 80 -13.19 6.06 -6.02
CA ALA A 80 -14.55 6.57 -6.17
C ALA A 80 -14.76 7.41 -7.44
N SER A 81 -13.68 7.88 -8.09
CA SER A 81 -13.74 9.01 -9.01
C SER A 81 -13.05 8.81 -10.37
N GLY A 82 -12.40 7.67 -10.62
CA GLY A 82 -11.57 7.44 -11.81
C GLY A 82 -11.92 6.20 -12.64
N ASP A 83 -11.23 6.06 -13.77
CA ASP A 83 -11.35 4.93 -14.70
C ASP A 83 -10.84 3.61 -14.10
N GLN A 84 -9.95 3.70 -13.12
CA GLN A 84 -9.32 2.58 -12.43
C GLN A 84 -10.00 2.35 -11.07
N PRO A 85 -10.50 1.14 -10.77
CA PRO A 85 -11.38 0.90 -9.61
C PRO A 85 -10.66 0.79 -8.26
N TRP A 86 -9.33 0.74 -8.23
CA TRP A 86 -8.56 0.58 -6.99
C TRP A 86 -7.56 1.70 -6.80
N ARG A 87 -7.36 2.14 -5.56
CA ARG A 87 -6.38 3.16 -5.17
C ARG A 87 -5.50 2.67 -4.02
N ILE A 88 -4.22 3.03 -4.05
CA ILE A 88 -3.35 3.09 -2.87
C ILE A 88 -3.47 4.50 -2.29
N GLN A 89 -3.87 4.64 -1.03
CA GLN A 89 -3.79 5.90 -0.29
C GLN A 89 -2.57 5.88 0.63
N GLN A 90 -1.74 6.92 0.56
CA GLN A 90 -0.57 7.09 1.43
C GLN A 90 -0.77 8.22 2.41
N PHE A 91 -0.24 8.06 3.62
CA PHE A 91 -0.24 9.08 4.67
C PHE A 91 0.98 8.97 5.57
N ASP A 92 1.28 10.04 6.29
CA ASP A 92 2.31 10.08 7.34
C ASP A 92 1.77 10.77 8.59
N GLN A 93 2.64 11.27 9.47
CA GLN A 93 2.23 11.92 10.71
C GLN A 93 1.58 13.29 10.50
N ASP A 94 1.74 13.88 9.31
CA ASP A 94 1.28 15.24 9.02
C ASP A 94 -0.02 15.22 8.21
N SER A 95 -0.17 14.37 7.19
CA SER A 95 -1.40 14.33 6.39
C SER A 95 -1.43 13.12 5.45
N PHE A 96 -2.43 13.08 4.57
CA PHE A 96 -2.35 12.32 3.32
C PHE A 96 -1.29 12.94 2.41
N ILE A 97 -0.40 12.10 1.87
CA ILE A 97 0.78 12.55 1.11
C ILE A 97 0.79 12.12 -0.36
N GLY A 98 -0.16 11.30 -0.77
CA GLY A 98 -0.28 10.90 -2.16
C GLY A 98 -1.18 9.70 -2.36
N HIS A 99 -1.47 9.43 -3.63
CA HIS A 99 -2.22 8.26 -4.04
C HIS A 99 -1.82 7.80 -5.44
N MET A 100 -2.18 6.56 -5.76
CA MET A 100 -1.97 5.93 -7.07
C MET A 100 -3.15 5.01 -7.38
N CYS A 101 -3.62 4.96 -8.63
CA CYS A 101 -4.76 4.13 -9.04
C CYS A 101 -4.32 2.92 -9.89
N PHE A 102 -5.13 1.86 -9.87
CA PHE A 102 -4.83 0.55 -10.46
C PHE A 102 -6.09 -0.15 -10.96
N ASP A 103 -5.91 -1.01 -11.96
CA ASP A 103 -7.01 -1.77 -12.57
C ASP A 103 -7.50 -2.90 -11.65
N THR A 104 -6.62 -3.42 -10.79
CA THR A 104 -6.92 -4.57 -9.92
C THR A 104 -6.37 -4.39 -8.50
N ILE A 105 -6.99 -5.04 -7.53
CA ILE A 105 -6.55 -5.02 -6.12
C ILE A 105 -5.18 -5.69 -5.99
N GLU A 106 -4.93 -6.77 -6.74
CA GLU A 106 -3.65 -7.48 -6.75
C GLU A 106 -2.49 -6.57 -7.15
N GLU A 107 -2.69 -5.75 -8.17
CA GLU A 107 -1.68 -4.79 -8.63
C GLU A 107 -1.44 -3.68 -7.62
N ALA A 108 -2.51 -3.12 -7.04
CA ALA A 108 -2.40 -2.11 -6.00
C ALA A 108 -1.64 -2.65 -4.77
N VAL A 109 -1.94 -3.87 -4.33
CA VAL A 109 -1.27 -4.50 -3.18
C VAL A 109 0.19 -4.84 -3.50
N GLU A 110 0.49 -5.40 -4.68
CA GLU A 110 1.87 -5.68 -5.09
C GLU A 110 2.72 -4.41 -5.11
N GLU A 111 2.16 -3.32 -5.64
CA GLU A 111 2.83 -2.02 -5.76
C GLU A 111 3.02 -1.35 -4.40
N MET A 112 2.01 -1.36 -3.52
CA MET A 112 2.12 -0.87 -2.14
C MET A 112 3.29 -1.56 -1.40
N LEU A 113 3.40 -2.89 -1.51
CA LEU A 113 4.48 -3.64 -0.88
C LEU A 113 5.84 -3.39 -1.54
N ARG A 114 5.86 -3.16 -2.86
CA ARG A 114 7.07 -2.78 -3.61
C ARG A 114 7.62 -1.44 -3.12
N MET A 115 6.75 -0.48 -2.81
CA MET A 115 7.08 0.83 -2.23
C MET A 115 7.59 0.76 -0.77
N GLY A 116 7.55 -0.42 -0.15
CA GLY A 116 8.15 -0.68 1.17
C GLY A 116 7.16 -0.73 2.33
N TYR A 117 5.86 -0.57 2.07
CA TYR A 117 4.77 -0.70 3.05
C TYR A 117 4.46 -2.17 3.33
N ARG A 118 5.31 -2.84 4.14
CA ARG A 118 5.30 -4.31 4.30
C ARG A 118 4.89 -4.80 5.68
N ARG A 119 4.77 -3.91 6.66
CA ARG A 119 4.40 -4.27 8.03
C ARG A 119 2.96 -3.88 8.27
N VAL A 120 2.07 -4.86 8.41
CA VAL A 120 0.67 -4.61 8.77
C VAL A 120 0.62 -3.84 10.10
N ASP A 121 -0.14 -2.76 10.12
CA ASP A 121 -0.26 -1.84 11.25
C ASP A 121 -1.69 -1.30 11.35
N VAL A 122 -2.64 -2.21 11.61
CA VAL A 122 -4.08 -1.92 11.61
C VAL A 122 -4.42 -0.79 12.58
N GLY A 123 -5.28 0.13 12.13
CA GLY A 123 -5.71 1.29 12.90
C GLY A 123 -4.64 2.37 13.03
N ALA A 124 -3.59 2.31 12.22
CA ALA A 124 -2.59 3.38 12.17
C ALA A 124 -3.21 4.71 11.77
N LEU A 125 -4.17 4.71 10.83
CA LEU A 125 -4.82 5.94 10.41
C LEU A 125 -5.55 6.59 11.57
N ASP A 126 -6.39 5.85 12.30
CA ASP A 126 -7.12 6.38 13.46
C ASP A 126 -6.16 6.95 14.52
N ARG A 127 -5.07 6.23 14.82
CA ARG A 127 -4.09 6.69 15.81
C ARG A 127 -3.38 7.97 15.39
N VAL A 128 -2.97 8.07 14.12
CA VAL A 128 -2.22 9.22 13.61
C VAL A 128 -3.14 10.42 13.39
N ALA A 129 -4.34 10.18 12.84
CA ALA A 129 -5.32 11.21 12.52
C ALA A 129 -5.90 11.89 13.77
N ALA A 130 -5.85 11.24 14.93
CA ALA A 130 -6.28 11.79 16.20
C ALA A 130 -5.30 12.84 16.80
N THR A 131 -4.18 13.13 16.14
CA THR A 131 -3.15 14.03 16.66
C THR A 131 -3.32 15.48 16.19
N ASP A 132 -2.92 16.45 17.02
CA ASP A 132 -2.88 17.88 16.63
C ASP A 132 -1.95 18.12 15.43
N ARG A 133 -0.87 17.33 15.35
CA ARG A 133 0.08 17.36 14.23
C ARG A 133 -0.61 17.05 12.91
N TRP A 134 -1.41 15.98 12.88
CA TRP A 134 -2.21 15.63 11.71
C TRP A 134 -3.22 16.73 11.37
N ALA A 135 -3.94 17.25 12.37
CA ALA A 135 -4.90 18.32 12.15
C ALA A 135 -4.24 19.57 11.53
N LEU A 136 -3.01 19.89 11.94
CA LEU A 136 -2.22 20.96 11.34
C LEU A 136 -1.82 20.65 9.90
N GLY A 137 -1.29 19.45 9.63
CA GLY A 137 -0.88 19.10 8.27
C GLY A 137 -2.06 19.01 7.30
N VAL A 138 -3.24 18.56 7.72
CA VAL A 138 -4.48 18.61 6.92
C VAL A 138 -4.83 20.06 6.55
N ARG A 139 -4.77 21.01 7.49
CA ARG A 139 -5.00 22.43 7.19
C ARG A 139 -4.00 22.95 6.16
N ARG A 140 -2.73 22.58 6.29
CA ARG A 140 -1.67 22.96 5.33
C ARG A 140 -1.91 22.34 3.95
N SER A 141 -2.30 21.08 3.88
CA SER A 141 -2.69 20.39 2.63
C SER A 141 -3.85 21.11 1.94
N ALA A 142 -4.87 21.55 2.68
CA ALA A 142 -6.00 22.28 2.11
C ALA A 142 -5.60 23.64 1.52
N ILE A 143 -4.63 24.34 2.12
CA ILE A 143 -4.05 25.57 1.55
C ILE A 143 -3.31 25.25 0.23
N MET A 144 -2.47 24.20 0.22
CA MET A 144 -1.75 23.78 -0.99
C MET A 144 -2.69 23.36 -2.11
N GLN A 145 -3.77 22.63 -1.78
CA GLN A 145 -4.77 22.18 -2.74
C GLN A 145 -5.46 23.37 -3.43
N ARG A 146 -5.89 24.38 -2.66
CA ARG A 146 -6.46 25.61 -3.24
C ARG A 146 -5.52 26.29 -4.23
N HIS A 147 -4.21 26.29 -3.96
CA HIS A 147 -3.24 26.83 -4.90
C HIS A 147 -3.14 25.98 -6.17
N GLN A 148 -3.06 24.65 -6.03
CA GLN A 148 -3.00 23.71 -7.16
C GLN A 148 -4.24 23.79 -8.05
N GLU A 149 -5.40 24.07 -7.48
CA GLU A 149 -6.67 24.31 -8.18
C GLU A 149 -6.79 25.73 -8.77
N GLY A 150 -5.79 26.60 -8.57
CA GLY A 150 -5.78 27.97 -9.10
C GLY A 150 -6.68 28.95 -8.35
N LEU A 151 -7.20 28.58 -7.17
CA LEU A 151 -8.10 29.40 -6.36
C LEU A 151 -7.36 30.49 -5.57
N ILE A 152 -6.07 30.29 -5.30
CA ILE A 152 -5.20 31.28 -4.66
C ILE A 152 -3.86 31.38 -5.38
N SER A 153 -3.27 32.58 -5.36
CA SER A 153 -1.92 32.82 -5.86
C SER A 153 -0.88 32.14 -4.99
N TYR A 154 0.32 31.92 -5.55
CA TYR A 154 1.47 31.43 -4.78
C TYR A 154 1.78 32.31 -3.56
N ARG A 155 1.64 33.64 -3.70
CA ARG A 155 1.87 34.59 -2.60
C ARG A 155 0.88 34.38 -1.45
N GLN A 156 -0.41 34.27 -1.76
CA GLN A 156 -1.45 33.99 -0.76
C GLN A 156 -1.20 32.64 -0.07
N MET A 157 -0.87 31.60 -0.84
CA MET A 157 -0.49 30.29 -0.29
C MET A 157 0.68 30.41 0.70
N ALA A 158 1.74 31.12 0.35
CA ALA A 158 2.91 31.30 1.20
C ALA A 158 2.58 32.09 2.49
N GLU A 159 1.79 33.15 2.40
CA GLU A 159 1.32 33.93 3.54
C GLU A 159 0.48 33.06 4.49
N GLU A 160 -0.51 32.32 3.98
CA GLU A 160 -1.37 31.44 4.80
C GLU A 160 -0.60 30.28 5.44
N LEU A 161 0.35 29.66 4.73
CA LEU A 161 1.20 28.59 5.29
C LEU A 161 2.12 29.10 6.40
N SER A 162 2.54 30.36 6.34
CA SER A 162 3.38 30.99 7.36
C SER A 162 2.60 31.36 8.64
N SER A 163 1.29 31.61 8.51
CA SER A 163 0.42 31.91 9.65
C SER A 163 -0.14 30.66 10.35
N THR A 164 0.15 29.45 9.86
CA THR A 164 -0.34 28.19 10.46
C THR A 164 0.56 27.64 11.57
N VAL A 165 1.51 28.43 12.08
CA VAL A 165 2.45 28.03 13.16
C VAL A 165 1.77 28.04 14.52
#